data_AF-A0A1I8FUA5-F1
#
_entry.id   AF-A0A1I8FUA5-F1
#
_cell.length_a   1.000
_cell.length_b   1.000
_cell.length_c   1.000
_cell.angle_alpha   90.00
_cell.angle_beta   90.00
_cell.angle_gamma   90.00
#
_symmetry.space_group_name_H-M   'P 1'
#
loop_
_entity.id
_entity.type
_entity.pdbx_description
1 polymer ?
#
loop_
_entity_poly.entity_id
_entity_poly.type
_entity_poly.pdbx_seq_one_letter_code
_entity_poly.pdbx_strand_id
1 'polypeptide(L)'
;TGCEDSVSRRQSRPILDWVTEFLDRNRSMVASDTGRSRLLSEVFSLLHHVVNYGYYSATDDIKRLLRPLLKLIDGRSDIPMPETDTSEYKEVLQHYLRPERYRPSRETRALVDAKLGSVCETAVCGFPGWL
;
A
#
# COMPACT_ATOMS: atom_id res chain seq x y z
N THR A 1 27.73 -20.49 -10.34
CA THR A 1 26.78 -19.38 -10.18
C THR A 1 25.57 -19.70 -9.30
N GLY A 2 25.16 -20.97 -9.09
CA GLY A 2 23.96 -21.29 -8.28
C GLY A 2 24.03 -21.14 -6.75
N CYS A 3 25.23 -20.99 -6.15
CA CYS A 3 25.37 -20.86 -4.70
C CYS A 3 25.14 -19.43 -4.18
N GLU A 4 25.50 -18.40 -4.95
CA GLU A 4 25.34 -17.00 -4.53
C GLU A 4 23.86 -16.56 -4.55
N ASP A 5 23.12 -16.99 -5.59
CA ASP A 5 21.68 -16.72 -5.72
C ASP A 5 20.87 -17.36 -4.57
N SER A 6 21.26 -18.53 -4.10
CA SER A 6 20.55 -19.26 -3.04
C SER A 6 20.85 -18.71 -1.64
N VAL A 7 22.02 -18.09 -1.43
CA VAL A 7 22.38 -17.40 -0.17
C VAL A 7 21.68 -16.04 -0.08
N SER A 8 21.68 -15.26 -1.17
CA SER A 8 21.01 -13.95 -1.25
C SER A 8 19.48 -14.05 -1.05
N ARG A 9 18.86 -15.11 -1.59
CA ARG A 9 17.43 -15.42 -1.36
C ARG A 9 17.11 -15.80 0.08
N ARG A 10 18.02 -16.48 0.79
CA ARG A 10 17.78 -16.84 2.21
C ARG A 10 17.88 -15.62 3.12
N GLN A 11 18.82 -14.70 2.86
CA GLN A 11 18.97 -13.48 3.66
C GLN A 11 17.81 -12.48 3.49
N SER A 12 17.14 -12.49 2.33
CA SER A 12 15.99 -11.61 2.07
C SER A 12 14.67 -12.14 2.63
N ARG A 13 14.58 -13.41 3.07
CA ARG A 13 13.33 -13.99 3.55
C ARG A 13 12.67 -13.20 4.71
N PRO A 14 13.41 -12.74 5.73
CA PRO A 14 12.84 -11.95 6.81
C PRO A 14 12.18 -10.65 6.34
N ILE A 15 12.74 -9.98 5.31
CA ILE A 15 12.15 -8.74 4.80
C ILE A 15 10.87 -9.01 4.01
N LEU A 16 10.80 -10.11 3.25
CA LEU A 16 9.59 -10.49 2.51
C LEU A 16 8.44 -10.89 3.44
N ASP A 17 8.76 -11.64 4.50
CA ASP A 17 7.80 -12.02 5.53
C ASP A 17 7.32 -10.78 6.29
N TRP A 18 8.23 -9.87 6.64
CA TRP A 18 7.89 -8.59 7.26
C TRP A 18 7.01 -7.71 6.36
N VAL A 19 7.30 -7.57 5.07
CA VAL A 19 6.46 -6.79 4.14
C VAL A 19 5.06 -7.39 4.07
N THR A 20 4.95 -8.72 3.98
CA THR A 20 3.66 -9.41 3.94
C THR A 20 2.85 -9.18 5.21
N GLU A 21 3.50 -9.31 6.37
CA GLU A 21 2.88 -9.05 7.67
C GLU A 21 2.50 -7.57 7.84
N PHE A 22 3.36 -6.65 7.38
CA PHE A 22 3.10 -5.23 7.42
C PHE A 22 1.85 -4.90 6.60
N LEU A 23 1.74 -5.38 5.37
CA LEU A 23 0.55 -5.15 4.54
C LEU A 23 -0.70 -5.79 5.17
N ASP A 24 -0.57 -6.96 5.80
CA ASP A 24 -1.71 -7.61 6.45
C ASP A 24 -2.15 -6.93 7.75
N ARG A 25 -1.25 -6.25 8.46
CA ARG A 25 -1.59 -5.40 9.62
C ARG A 25 -2.15 -4.05 9.19
N ASN A 26 -1.81 -3.58 7.99
CA ASN A 26 -2.21 -2.30 7.43
C ASN A 26 -3.28 -2.48 6.34
N ARG A 27 -4.40 -3.16 6.64
CA ARG A 27 -5.43 -3.47 5.61
C ARG A 27 -6.23 -2.27 5.12
N SER A 28 -6.12 -1.14 5.82
CA SER A 28 -6.89 0.08 5.62
C SER A 28 -5.94 1.28 5.71
N MET A 29 -6.05 2.22 4.77
CA MET A 29 -5.35 3.50 4.89
C MET A 29 -6.24 4.50 5.61
N VAL A 30 -5.65 5.29 6.50
CA VAL A 30 -6.39 6.27 7.31
C VAL A 30 -6.07 7.66 6.77
N ALA A 31 -7.08 8.39 6.30
CA ALA A 31 -6.90 9.71 5.68
C ALA A 31 -6.24 10.71 6.64
N SER A 32 -6.70 10.74 7.90
CA SER A 32 -6.13 11.60 8.95
C SER A 32 -4.67 11.26 9.30
N ASP A 33 -4.17 10.08 8.93
CA ASP A 33 -2.81 9.62 9.23
C ASP A 33 -1.90 9.70 7.99
N THR A 34 -1.55 10.94 7.64
CA THR A 34 -0.67 11.23 6.50
C THR A 34 0.73 10.64 6.68
N GLY A 35 1.21 10.52 7.93
CA GLY A 35 2.51 9.92 8.24
C GLY A 35 2.56 8.42 7.92
N ARG A 36 1.54 7.67 8.33
CA ARG A 36 1.42 6.25 8.00
C ARG A 36 1.20 6.01 6.50
N SER A 37 0.46 6.89 5.84
CA SER A 37 0.28 6.85 4.38
C SER A 37 1.62 7.01 3.64
N ARG A 38 2.49 7.91 4.13
CA ARG A 38 3.86 8.04 3.60
C ARG A 38 4.70 6.78 3.83
N LEU A 39 4.63 6.18 5.02
CA LEU A 39 5.34 4.92 5.29
C LEU A 39 4.88 3.80 4.35
N LEU A 40 3.57 3.68 4.09
CA LEU A 40 3.04 2.73 3.13
C LEU A 40 3.60 2.96 1.72
N SER A 41 3.76 4.21 1.29
CA SER A 41 4.42 4.55 0.02
C SER A 41 5.83 3.99 -0.07
N GLU A 42 6.64 4.14 0.98
CA GLU A 42 8.01 3.61 1.02
C GLU A 42 8.02 2.08 0.98
N VAL A 43 7.09 1.43 1.70
CA VAL A 43 6.94 -0.03 1.65
C VAL A 43 6.53 -0.50 0.25
N PHE A 44 5.67 0.25 -0.44
CA PHE A 44 5.31 -0.08 -1.82
C PHE A 44 6.49 0.07 -2.79
N SER A 45 7.32 1.11 -2.64
CA SER A 45 8.54 1.24 -3.43
C SER A 45 9.51 0.08 -3.15
N LEU A 46 9.74 -0.26 -1.88
CA LEU A 46 10.52 -1.46 -1.53
C LEU A 46 9.95 -2.72 -2.19
N LEU A 47 8.63 -2.90 -2.13
CA LEU A 47 7.95 -4.04 -2.71
C LEU A 47 8.17 -4.15 -4.22
N HIS A 48 8.03 -3.03 -4.93
CA HIS A 48 8.30 -2.94 -6.36
C HIS A 48 9.72 -3.42 -6.68
N HIS A 49 10.73 -2.96 -5.93
CA HIS A 49 12.10 -3.40 -6.11
C HIS A 49 12.24 -4.91 -5.86
N VAL A 50 11.77 -5.44 -4.73
CA VAL A 50 11.98 -6.87 -4.42
C VAL A 50 11.24 -7.81 -5.37
N VAL A 51 10.09 -7.41 -5.91
CA VAL A 51 9.39 -8.15 -6.96
C VAL A 51 10.20 -8.15 -8.26
N ASN A 52 10.67 -6.98 -8.72
CA ASN A 52 11.42 -6.86 -9.96
C ASN A 52 12.78 -7.57 -9.94
N TYR A 53 13.46 -7.56 -8.79
CA TYR A 53 14.71 -8.30 -8.61
C TYR A 53 14.52 -9.82 -8.44
N GLY A 54 13.27 -10.31 -8.46
CA GLY A 54 12.96 -11.74 -8.45
C GLY A 54 13.08 -12.42 -7.10
N TYR A 55 13.02 -11.66 -5.99
CA TYR A 55 13.02 -12.23 -4.64
C TYR A 55 11.73 -12.99 -4.32
N TYR A 56 10.62 -12.64 -4.97
CA TYR A 56 9.37 -13.41 -4.98
C TYR A 56 9.39 -14.47 -6.10
N SER A 57 10.12 -15.57 -5.90
CA SER A 57 10.25 -16.62 -6.92
C SER A 57 9.20 -17.73 -6.85
N ALA A 58 8.51 -17.89 -5.71
CA ALA A 58 7.48 -18.91 -5.55
C ALA A 58 6.09 -18.32 -5.79
N THR A 59 5.27 -19.03 -6.58
CA THR A 59 3.90 -18.63 -6.91
C THR A 59 3.05 -18.36 -5.66
N ASP A 60 3.28 -19.12 -4.58
CA ASP A 60 2.52 -18.95 -3.34
C ASP A 60 2.90 -17.68 -2.57
N ASP A 61 4.16 -17.24 -2.64
CA ASP A 61 4.59 -15.98 -2.03
C ASP A 61 3.93 -14.79 -2.75
N ILE A 62 3.85 -14.85 -4.08
CA ILE A 62 3.17 -13.85 -4.91
C ILE A 62 1.67 -13.79 -4.58
N LYS A 63 1.01 -14.95 -4.43
CA LYS A 63 -0.41 -15.01 -4.05
C LYS A 63 -0.67 -14.43 -2.66
N ARG A 64 0.20 -14.71 -1.69
CA ARG A 64 0.09 -14.18 -0.32
C ARG A 64 0.27 -12.66 -0.28
N LEU A 65 1.11 -12.12 -1.17
CA LEU A 65 1.34 -10.69 -1.32
C LEU A 65 0.20 -9.97 -2.06
N LEU A 66 -0.27 -10.54 -3.18
CA LEU A 66 -1.27 -9.90 -4.05
C LEU A 66 -2.57 -9.57 -3.32
N ARG A 67 -3.03 -10.45 -2.44
CA ARG A 67 -4.32 -10.28 -1.75
C ARG A 67 -4.37 -9.04 -0.85
N PRO A 68 -3.46 -8.84 0.11
CA PRO A 68 -3.46 -7.61 0.92
C PRO A 68 -3.10 -6.38 0.08
N LEU A 69 -2.23 -6.51 -0.94
CA LEU A 69 -1.84 -5.40 -1.81
C LEU A 69 -3.03 -4.85 -2.62
N LEU A 70 -3.80 -5.72 -3.29
CA LEU A 70 -4.96 -5.30 -4.08
C LEU A 70 -6.03 -4.63 -3.22
N LYS A 71 -6.23 -5.15 -1.99
CA LYS A 71 -7.16 -4.55 -1.02
C LYS A 71 -6.72 -3.15 -0.57
N LEU A 72 -5.41 -2.90 -0.50
CA LEU A 72 -4.88 -1.58 -0.18
C LEU A 72 -4.96 -0.62 -1.36
N ILE A 73 -4.65 -1.08 -2.58
CA ILE A 73 -4.61 -0.23 -3.77
C ILE A 73 -6.03 0.12 -4.25
N ASP A 74 -7.02 -0.77 -4.11
CA ASP A 74 -8.41 -0.48 -4.50
C ASP A 74 -9.05 0.66 -3.67
N GLY A 75 -8.46 0.93 -2.49
CA GLY A 75 -8.85 1.94 -1.52
C GLY A 75 -10.29 1.80 -0.99
N ARG A 76 -10.98 0.69 -1.25
CA ARG A 76 -12.29 0.42 -0.64
C ARG A 76 -12.19 0.25 0.88
N SER A 77 -10.98 0.01 1.38
CA SER A 77 -10.64 0.02 2.80
C SER A 77 -10.10 1.36 3.30
N ASP A 78 -10.12 2.44 2.50
CA ASP A 78 -9.71 3.76 2.99
C ASP A 78 -10.76 4.29 3.98
N ILE A 79 -10.32 4.74 5.15
CA ILE A 79 -11.17 5.25 6.23
C ILE A 79 -10.76 6.68 6.61
N PRO A 80 -11.69 7.53 7.06
CA PRO A 80 -11.40 8.94 7.34
C PRO A 80 -10.50 9.11 8.58
N MET A 81 -10.69 8.26 9.58
CA MET A 81 -10.03 8.30 10.89
C MET A 81 -9.95 6.89 11.49
N PRO A 82 -9.15 6.64 12.54
CA PRO A 82 -9.05 5.32 13.17
C PRO A 82 -10.42 4.78 13.60
N GLU A 83 -10.64 3.47 13.40
CA GLU A 83 -11.93 2.84 13.68
C GLU A 83 -12.30 2.95 15.16
N THR A 84 -13.55 3.34 15.44
CA THR A 84 -14.15 3.32 16.78
C THR A 84 -15.58 2.79 16.68
N ASP A 85 -16.11 2.13 17.71
CA ASP A 85 -17.47 1.54 17.68
C ASP A 85 -18.56 2.54 18.10
N THR A 86 -18.43 3.80 17.71
CA THR A 86 -19.43 4.84 17.99
C THR A 86 -20.41 4.99 16.83
N SER A 87 -21.64 5.42 17.12
CA SER A 87 -22.61 5.77 16.08
C SER A 87 -22.10 6.92 15.20
N GLU A 88 -21.43 7.89 15.82
CA GLU A 88 -20.78 9.03 15.17
C GLU A 88 -19.75 8.57 14.13
N TYR A 89 -18.89 7.60 14.48
CA TYR A 89 -17.92 7.05 13.54
C TYR A 89 -18.60 6.40 12.33
N LYS A 90 -19.68 5.64 12.55
CA LYS A 90 -20.42 4.98 11.47
C LYS A 90 -21.04 6.01 10.52
N GLU A 91 -21.56 7.12 11.04
CA GLU A 91 -22.08 8.23 10.23
C GLU A 91 -20.99 8.92 9.41
N VAL A 92 -19.86 9.24 10.05
CA VAL A 92 -18.70 9.86 9.38
C VAL A 92 -18.14 8.95 8.30
N LEU A 93 -18.01 7.65 8.57
CA LEU A 93 -17.55 6.66 7.59
C LEU A 93 -18.50 6.57 6.39
N GLN A 94 -19.82 6.54 6.61
CA GLN A 94 -20.82 6.53 5.54
C GLN A 94 -20.77 7.81 4.69
N HIS A 95 -20.52 8.96 5.30
CA HIS A 95 -20.34 10.21 4.58
C HIS A 95 -19.05 10.20 3.74
N TYR A 96 -17.95 9.73 4.34
CA TYR A 96 -16.64 9.62 3.71
C TYR A 96 -16.66 8.73 2.46
N LEU A 97 -17.27 7.55 2.56
CA LEU A 97 -17.32 6.55 1.49
C LEU A 97 -18.14 6.97 0.26
N ARG A 98 -18.91 8.07 0.33
CA ARG A 98 -19.72 8.58 -0.79
C ARG A 98 -18.94 9.62 -1.62
N PRO A 99 -19.05 10.96 -1.45
CA PRO A 99 -18.29 11.90 -2.28
C PRO A 99 -16.96 12.34 -1.67
N GLU A 100 -16.79 12.29 -0.35
CA GLU A 100 -15.65 12.96 0.30
C GLU A 100 -14.32 12.24 0.09
N ARG A 101 -14.33 10.92 -0.07
CA ARG A 101 -13.15 10.16 -0.52
C ARG A 101 -12.54 10.70 -1.82
N TYR A 102 -13.33 11.34 -2.66
CA TYR A 102 -12.89 11.90 -3.94
C TYR A 102 -12.65 13.41 -3.88
N ARG A 103 -12.94 14.06 -2.75
CA ARG A 103 -12.68 15.49 -2.58
C ARG A 103 -11.18 15.74 -2.48
N PRO A 104 -10.63 16.70 -3.24
CA PRO A 104 -9.24 17.10 -3.11
C PRO A 104 -8.98 17.68 -1.71
N SER A 105 -8.11 17.04 -0.95
CA SER A 105 -7.58 17.54 0.32
C SER A 105 -6.14 17.08 0.48
N ARG A 106 -5.43 17.58 1.51
CA ARG A 106 -4.07 17.14 1.81
C ARG A 106 -4.03 15.65 2.18
N GLU A 107 -5.04 15.20 2.90
CA GLU A 107 -5.24 13.82 3.36
C GLU A 107 -5.52 12.89 2.18
N THR A 108 -6.51 13.22 1.34
CA THR A 108 -6.84 12.44 0.14
C THR A 108 -5.64 12.37 -0.81
N ARG A 109 -4.89 13.47 -0.95
CA ARG A 109 -3.67 13.48 -1.77
C ARG A 109 -2.60 12.54 -1.22
N ALA A 110 -2.37 12.50 0.10
CA ALA A 110 -1.41 11.58 0.69
C ALA A 110 -1.78 10.10 0.44
N LEU A 111 -3.08 9.77 0.48
CA LEU A 111 -3.57 8.43 0.13
C LEU A 111 -3.33 8.10 -1.34
N VAL A 112 -3.68 9.03 -2.23
CA VAL A 112 -3.53 8.86 -3.69
C VAL A 112 -2.06 8.77 -4.09
N ASP A 113 -1.20 9.64 -3.57
CA ASP A 113 0.23 9.66 -3.86
C ASP A 113 0.90 8.35 -3.42
N ALA A 114 0.56 7.83 -2.23
CA ALA A 114 1.07 6.55 -1.77
C ALA A 114 0.64 5.38 -2.67
N LYS A 115 -0.62 5.36 -3.12
CA LYS A 115 -1.13 4.32 -4.03
C LYS A 115 -0.53 4.46 -5.43
N LEU A 116 -0.44 5.68 -5.97
CA LEU A 116 0.17 5.94 -7.28
C LEU A 116 1.66 5.59 -7.29
N GLY A 117 2.39 5.87 -6.21
CA GLY A 117 3.78 5.44 -6.07
C GLY A 117 3.94 3.92 -6.26
N SER A 118 2.97 3.12 -5.78
CA SER A 118 2.97 1.66 -5.96
C SER A 118 2.68 1.19 -7.40
N VAL A 119 1.90 1.96 -8.17
CA VAL A 119 1.42 1.56 -9.51
C VAL A 119 2.28 2.19 -10.62
N CYS A 120 2.65 3.46 -10.49
CA CYS A 120 3.32 4.23 -11.55
C CYS A 120 4.83 4.02 -11.60
N GLU A 121 5.47 3.47 -10.57
CA GLU A 121 6.87 3.03 -10.73
C GLU A 121 7.00 1.87 -11.75
N THR A 122 5.92 1.11 -12.00
CA THR A 122 5.85 0.08 -13.07
C THR A 122 5.40 0.61 -14.44
N ALA A 123 4.88 1.83 -14.51
CA ALA A 123 4.39 2.40 -15.76
C ALA A 123 4.51 3.93 -15.73
N VAL A 124 5.52 4.45 -16.45
CA VAL A 124 5.64 5.80 -17.01
C VAL A 124 4.48 6.72 -16.65
N CYS A 125 4.59 7.51 -15.58
CA CYS A 125 3.69 8.63 -15.32
C CYS A 125 4.46 9.74 -14.59
N GLY A 126 5.23 10.50 -15.37
CA GLY A 126 5.27 11.93 -15.13
C GLY A 126 3.88 12.48 -15.45
N PHE A 127 3.18 13.00 -14.45
CA PHE A 127 2.03 13.88 -14.69
C PHE A 127 2.53 15.32 -14.60
N PRO A 128 2.74 16.01 -15.73
CA PRO A 128 2.95 17.45 -15.74
C PRO A 128 1.60 18.14 -15.54
N GLY A 129 1.57 19.12 -14.64
CA GLY A 129 0.62 20.22 -14.69
C GLY A 129 -0.80 19.94 -14.17
N TRP A 130 -1.08 20.47 -12.99
CA TRP A 130 -2.40 21.04 -12.70
C TRP A 130 -2.18 22.51 -12.34
N LEU A 131 -2.32 23.35 -13.37
CA LEU A 131 -2.77 24.73 -13.28
C LEU A 131 -4.26 24.74 -12.91
#